data_AF-A0A349PWB7-F1
#
_entry.id   AF-A0A349PWB7-F1
#
_cell.length_a   1.000
_cell.length_b   1.000
_cell.length_c   1.000
_cell.angle_alpha   90.00
_cell.angle_beta   90.00
_cell.angle_gamma   90.00
#
_symmetry.space_group_name_H-M   'P 1'
#
loop_
_entity.id
_entity.type
_entity.pdbx_description
1 polymer ?
#
loop_
_entity_poly.entity_id
_entity_poly.type
_entity_poly.pdbx_seq_one_letter_code
_entity_poly.pdbx_strand_id
1 'polypeptide(L)' 'CGRLMCCLKYEQNAYEDAVRRCPKQDSFVATPDGLGNVSSVDILREQVLVRLDGQNESPKRYRTCEIHVLRNGKG' A
#
# COMPACT_ATOMS: atom_id res chain seq x y z
N CYS A 1 -12.16 -3.38 44.56
CA CYS A 1 -11.50 -4.57 44.00
C CYS A 1 -12.33 -5.00 42.78
N GLY A 2 -11.76 -5.07 41.57
CA GLY A 2 -12.49 -5.28 40.31
C GLY A 2 -12.09 -4.32 39.18
N ARG A 3 -10.86 -3.79 39.23
CA ARG A 3 -10.32 -2.77 38.33
C ARG A 3 -9.85 -3.40 37.01
N LEU A 4 -10.19 -2.73 35.90
CA LEU A 4 -9.57 -2.76 34.57
C LEU A 4 -9.86 -3.97 33.65
N MET A 5 -10.96 -3.88 32.92
CA MET A 5 -10.99 -4.23 31.49
C MET A 5 -11.78 -3.15 30.74
N CYS A 6 -11.40 -2.88 29.48
CA CYS A 6 -12.19 -2.20 28.44
C CYS A 6 -11.99 -0.70 28.11
N CYS A 7 -10.79 -0.10 28.28
CA CYS A 7 -10.57 1.30 27.81
C CYS A 7 -9.31 1.53 26.95
N LEU A 8 -8.92 0.61 26.05
CA LEU A 8 -7.77 0.81 25.15
C LEU A 8 -7.97 0.22 23.74
N LYS A 9 -9.14 0.43 23.12
CA LYS A 9 -9.40 -0.05 21.76
C LYS A 9 -10.04 0.99 20.83
N TYR A 10 -9.82 2.28 21.08
CA TYR A 10 -10.47 3.32 20.29
C TYR A 10 -9.55 4.45 19.83
N GLU A 11 -8.27 4.13 19.54
CA GLU A 11 -7.36 5.07 18.87
C GLU A 11 -6.60 4.46 17.68
N GLN A 12 -6.86 3.21 17.29
CA GLN A 12 -6.16 2.58 16.15
C GLN A 12 -6.92 2.62 14.82
N ASN A 13 -8.25 2.79 14.80
CA ASN A 13 -9.03 2.71 13.55
C ASN A 13 -8.76 3.86 12.56
N ALA A 14 -8.40 5.05 13.05
CA ALA A 14 -8.18 6.21 12.17
C ALA A 14 -6.86 6.10 11.37
N TYR A 15 -5.84 5.46 11.96
CA TYR A 15 -4.56 5.23 11.28
C TYR A 15 -4.66 4.10 10.24
N GLU A 16 -5.45 3.05 10.51
CA GLU A 16 -5.71 1.99 9.53
C GLU A 16 -6.39 2.53 8.26
N ASP A 17 -7.32 3.48 8.37
CA ASP A 17 -8.05 4.00 7.22
C ASP A 17 -7.22 4.91 6.30
N ALA A 18 -6.27 5.67 6.85
CA ALA A 18 -5.32 6.46 6.07
C ALA A 18 -4.27 5.56 5.37
N VAL A 19 -3.82 4.52 6.07
CA VAL A 19 -2.92 3.49 5.53
C VAL A 19 -3.61 2.59 4.48
N ARG A 20 -4.94 2.49 4.50
CA ARG A 20 -5.72 1.78 3.46
C ARG A 20 -5.70 2.50 2.10
N ARG A 21 -5.52 3.82 2.07
CA ARG A 21 -5.59 4.62 0.83
C ARG A 21 -4.28 4.67 0.05
N CYS A 22 -3.15 4.64 0.75
CA CYS A 22 -1.84 4.62 0.11
C CYS A 22 -1.33 3.18 -0.01
N PRO A 23 -0.99 2.68 -1.21
CA PRO A 23 -0.37 1.37 -1.33
C PRO A 23 0.92 1.35 -0.52
N LYS A 24 1.06 0.34 0.35
CA LYS A 24 2.33 0.09 1.05
C LYS A 24 3.37 -0.42 0.06
N GLN A 25 4.64 -0.27 0.40
CA GLN A 25 5.70 -1.06 -0.23
C GLN A 25 5.34 -2.56 -0.15
N ASP A 26 5.67 -3.30 -1.21
CA ASP A 26 5.27 -4.70 -1.44
C ASP A 26 3.78 -4.95 -1.68
N SER A 27 2.94 -3.92 -1.76
CA SER A 27 1.54 -4.10 -2.16
C SER A 27 1.45 -4.55 -3.61
N PHE A 28 0.49 -5.44 -3.89
CA PHE A 28 0.17 -5.89 -5.24
C PHE A 28 -0.78 -4.89 -5.88
N VAL A 29 -0.37 -4.31 -7.01
CA VAL A 29 -1.09 -3.26 -7.72
C VAL A 29 -1.27 -3.66 -9.18
N ALA A 30 -2.38 -3.26 -9.78
CA ALA A 30 -2.58 -3.28 -11.22
C ALA A 30 -2.13 -1.94 -11.79
N THR A 31 -1.24 -1.98 -12.77
CA THR A 31 -0.81 -0.85 -13.59
C THR A 31 -1.37 -1.03 -15.02
N PRO A 32 -1.37 0.01 -15.86
CA PRO A 32 -1.78 -0.12 -17.26
C PRO A 32 -0.92 -1.10 -18.07
N ASP A 33 0.35 -1.31 -17.72
CA ASP A 33 1.23 -2.29 -18.38
C ASP A 33 0.99 -3.73 -17.89
N GLY A 34 0.36 -3.91 -16.72
CA GLY A 34 0.12 -5.22 -16.15
C GLY A 34 0.07 -5.24 -14.63
N LEU A 35 0.04 -6.44 -14.08
CA LEU A 35 0.06 -6.64 -12.63
C LEU A 35 1.48 -6.56 -12.10
N GLY A 36 1.66 -6.04 -10.89
CA GLY A 36 2.99 -5.97 -10.29
C GLY A 36 2.98 -5.63 -8.81
N ASN A 37 4.17 -5.65 -8.22
CA ASN A 37 4.40 -5.32 -6.82
C ASN A 37 5.08 -3.96 -6.69
N VAL A 38 4.63 -3.17 -5.73
CA VAL A 38 5.24 -1.88 -5.41
C VAL A 38 6.61 -2.10 -4.78
N SER A 39 7.67 -1.75 -5.49
CA SER A 39 9.04 -1.81 -5.00
C SER A 39 9.41 -0.60 -4.14
N SER A 40 8.84 0.57 -4.40
CA SER A 40 9.05 1.81 -3.62
C SER A 40 7.91 2.80 -3.85
N VAL A 41 7.65 3.64 -2.86
CA VAL A 41 6.59 4.67 -2.90
C VAL A 41 7.24 6.03 -2.66
N ASP A 42 7.13 6.91 -3.65
CA ASP A 42 7.54 8.31 -3.58
C ASP A 42 6.30 9.18 -3.28
N ILE A 43 5.93 9.29 -1.99
CA ILE A 43 4.76 10.06 -1.55
C ILE A 43 4.89 11.54 -1.98
N LEU A 44 6.10 12.10 -1.91
CA LEU A 44 6.41 13.48 -2.33
C LEU A 44 6.08 13.78 -3.79
N ARG A 45 6.14 12.77 -4.67
CA ARG A 45 5.92 12.91 -6.11
C ARG A 45 4.62 12.24 -6.57
N GLU A 46 3.85 11.68 -5.64
CA GLU A 46 2.67 10.86 -5.92
C GLU A 46 2.96 9.76 -6.96
N GLN A 47 4.14 9.16 -6.83
CA GLN A 47 4.66 8.15 -7.75
C GLN A 47 5.03 6.89 -6.99
N VAL A 48 4.91 5.76 -7.66
CA VAL A 48 5.31 4.45 -7.15
C VAL A 48 6.17 3.74 -8.18
N LEU A 49 7.20 3.07 -7.70
CA LEU A 49 7.98 2.12 -8.49
C LEU A 49 7.28 0.77 -8.39
N VAL A 50 6.83 0.23 -9.52
CA VAL A 50 6.18 -1.08 -9.60
C VAL A 50 7.06 -2.01 -10.41
N ARG A 51 7.32 -3.19 -9.84
CA ARG A 51 7.94 -4.31 -10.54
C ARG A 51 6.83 -5.16 -11.12
N LEU A 52 6.71 -5.20 -12.45
CA LEU A 52 5.68 -5.97 -13.14
C LEU A 52 5.97 -7.47 -13.02
N ASP A 53 4.95 -8.25 -12.66
CA ASP A 53 5.02 -9.71 -12.58
C ASP A 53 4.93 -10.27 -14.00
N GLY A 54 6.01 -10.90 -14.47
CA GLY A 54 6.13 -11.43 -15.84
C GLY A 54 7.05 -10.64 -16.77
N GLN A 55 7.51 -9.45 -16.38
CA GLN A 55 8.61 -8.75 -17.07
C GLN A 55 9.84 -8.77 -16.16
N ASN A 56 10.93 -9.43 -16.57
CA ASN A 56 12.20 -9.40 -15.87
C ASN A 56 12.96 -8.07 -16.10
N GLU A 57 12.20 -6.98 -16.22
CA GLU A 57 12.69 -5.63 -16.46
C GLU A 57 12.82 -4.85 -15.15
N SER A 58 13.57 -3.75 -15.20
CA SER A 58 13.69 -2.81 -14.08
C SER A 58 12.32 -2.28 -13.66
N PRO A 59 12.09 -1.99 -12.35
CA PRO A 59 10.83 -1.44 -11.88
C PRO A 59 10.50 -0.13 -12.61
N LYS A 60 9.26 -0.02 -13.09
CA LYS A 60 8.74 1.16 -13.80
C LYS A 60 8.05 2.11 -12.83
N ARG A 61 8.10 3.41 -13.13
CA ARG A 61 7.45 4.46 -12.33
C ARG A 61 6.04 4.72 -12.85
N TYR A 62 5.07 4.68 -11.95
CA TYR A 62 3.66 4.98 -12.22
C TYR A 62 3.15 6.03 -11.25
N ARG A 63 2.17 6.86 -11.65
CA ARG A 63 1.48 7.71 -10.67
C ARG A 63 0.57 6.88 -9.79
N THR A 64 0.40 7.29 -8.54
CA THR A 64 -0.54 6.63 -7.62
C THR A 64 -1.98 6.64 -8.16
N CYS A 65 -2.37 7.64 -8.94
CA CYS A 65 -3.70 7.69 -9.58
C CYS A 65 -3.87 6.72 -10.76
N GLU A 66 -2.78 6.24 -11.36
CA GLU A 66 -2.80 5.34 -12.52
C GLU A 66 -2.76 3.87 -12.11
N ILE A 67 -2.58 3.59 -10.82
CA ILE A 67 -2.49 2.23 -10.30
C ILE A 67 -3.68 1.90 -9.40
N HIS A 68 -4.09 0.63 -9.44
CA HIS A 68 -5.15 0.13 -8.60
C HIS A 68 -4.62 -0.90 -7.61
N VAL A 69 -4.84 -0.69 -6.31
CA VAL A 69 -4.33 -1.61 -5.29
C VAL A 69 -5.21 -2.85 -5.22
N LEU A 70 -4.66 -4.00 -5.58
CA LEU A 70 -5.37 -5.29 -5.60
C LEU A 70 -5.22 -6.05 -4.29
N ARG A 71 -4.01 -6.03 -3.70
CA ARG A 71 -3.75 -6.58 -2.36
C ARG A 71 -2.79 -5.67 -1.62
N ASN A 72 -3.20 -5.23 -0.44
CA ASN A 72 -2.30 -4.52 0.45
C ASN A 72 -1.23 -5.51 0.96
N GLY A 73 0.04 -5.08 0.89
CA GLY A 73 1.15 -5.84 1.46
C GLY A 73 0.85 -6.15 2.93
N LYS A 74 0.88 -7.44 3.26
CA LYS A 74 0.56 -7.95 4.60
C LYS A 74 1.58 -7.38 5.58
N GLY A 75 1.11 -6.52 6.48
CA GLY A 75 1.75 -6.24 7.76
C GLY A 75 0.85 -6.83 8.83
#